data_AF-A0A7V9BK57-F1
#
_entry.id   AF-A0A7V9BK57-F1
#
_cell.length_a   1.000
_cell.length_b   1.000
_cell.length_c   1.000
_cell.angle_alpha   90.00
_cell.angle_beta   90.00
_cell.angle_gamma   90.00
#
_symmetry.space_group_name_H-M   'P 1'
#
loop_
_entity.id
_entity.type
_entity.pdbx_description
1 polymer ?
#
loop_
_entity_poly.entity_id
_entity_poly.type
_entity_poly.pdbx_seq_one_letter_code
_entity_poly.pdbx_strand_id
1 'polypeptide(L)'
;MHPLPGFSFIRVPSRFMLLGVLAIAVLAATGFERLTDGLKPRRRHAAAVLAGVIIVAECLTTPLPAHRAYAVTIPAADRWLRSSPRPFVVAKLPADRFNERQHSTYMLHSMAYWQKTVHGHSGIRTAAHVNLYAALQHFPSEAALQALTSIGVTRVVLHADMYGRRNGISWLKPVYEDATARVYELEAPR
;
A
#
# COMPACT_ATOMS: atom_id res chain seq x y z
N MET A 1 4.22 0.22 -26.79
CA MET A 1 5.60 0.46 -26.32
C MET A 1 6.17 -0.85 -25.81
N HIS A 2 7.09 -1.47 -26.56
CA HIS A 2 7.77 -2.67 -26.07
C HIS A 2 8.78 -2.25 -25.00
N PRO A 3 8.77 -2.88 -23.81
CA PRO A 3 9.76 -2.58 -22.78
C PRO A 3 11.15 -3.00 -23.28
N LEU A 4 12.14 -2.14 -23.08
CA LEU A 4 13.53 -2.46 -23.38
C LEU A 4 13.98 -3.64 -22.50
N PRO A 5 14.66 -4.66 -23.06
CA PRO A 5 15.15 -5.80 -22.28
C PRO A 5 16.03 -5.30 -21.13
N GLY A 6 15.73 -5.76 -19.89
CA GLY A 6 16.41 -5.33 -18.66
C GLY A 6 15.74 -4.18 -17.90
N PHE A 7 14.89 -3.36 -18.55
CA PHE A 7 14.20 -2.23 -17.90
C PHE A 7 12.76 -2.55 -17.47
N SER A 8 12.24 -3.74 -17.81
CA SER A 8 10.89 -4.19 -17.44
C SER A 8 10.66 -4.29 -15.91
N PHE A 9 11.73 -4.31 -15.11
CA PHE A 9 11.63 -4.36 -13.65
C PHE A 9 11.46 -2.98 -13.00
N ILE A 10 11.83 -1.90 -13.70
CA ILE A 10 11.74 -0.52 -13.19
C ILE A 10 10.29 -0.04 -13.37
N ARG A 11 9.48 -0.18 -12.31
CA ARG A 11 8.09 0.34 -12.32
C ARG A 11 8.02 1.87 -12.27
N VAL A 12 9.02 2.53 -11.70
CA VAL A 12 8.97 3.98 -11.40
C VAL A 12 10.27 4.64 -11.86
N PRO A 13 10.37 5.00 -13.16
CA PRO A 13 11.58 5.63 -13.72
C PRO A 13 11.95 6.94 -13.03
N SER A 14 10.98 7.65 -12.44
CA SER A 14 11.21 8.92 -11.75
C SER A 14 12.17 8.81 -10.56
N ARG A 15 12.40 7.62 -9.99
CA ARG A 15 13.41 7.43 -8.93
C ARG A 15 14.84 7.70 -9.42
N PHE A 16 15.12 7.51 -10.70
CA PHE A 16 16.42 7.86 -11.28
C PHE A 16 16.65 9.37 -11.37
N MET A 17 15.60 10.19 -11.23
CA MET A 17 15.77 11.65 -11.18
C MET A 17 16.63 12.09 -10.00
N LEU A 18 16.74 11.31 -8.93
CA LEU A 18 17.65 11.60 -7.82
C LEU A 18 19.11 11.73 -8.28
N LEU A 19 19.54 10.87 -9.22
CA LEU A 19 20.88 10.96 -9.82
C LEU A 19 21.02 12.20 -10.70
N GLY A 20 19.96 12.55 -11.44
CA GLY A 20 19.92 13.78 -12.24
C GLY A 20 20.02 15.03 -11.37
N VAL A 21 19.25 15.10 -10.28
CA VAL A 21 19.30 16.20 -9.31
C VAL A 21 20.68 16.30 -8.66
N LEU A 22 21.30 15.17 -8.30
CA LEU A 22 22.67 15.14 -7.78
C LEU A 22 23.68 15.71 -8.79
N ALA A 23 23.60 15.30 -10.05
CA ALA A 23 24.48 15.80 -11.10
C ALA A 23 24.30 17.33 -11.30
N ILE A 24 23.06 17.81 -11.30
CA ILE A 24 22.75 19.24 -11.37
C ILE A 24 23.31 19.99 -10.16
N ALA A 25 23.21 19.42 -8.96
CA ALA A 25 23.76 20.04 -7.74
C ALA A 25 25.29 20.20 -7.81
N VAL A 26 26.01 19.18 -8.31
CA VAL A 26 27.46 19.26 -8.52
C VAL A 26 27.81 20.31 -9.57
N LEU A 27 27.08 20.35 -10.70
CA LEU A 27 27.27 21.37 -11.74
C LEU A 27 26.99 22.78 -11.19
N ALA A 28 25.93 22.95 -10.40
CA ALA A 28 25.60 24.23 -9.77
C ALA A 28 26.71 24.69 -8.79
N ALA A 29 27.27 23.77 -7.99
CA ALA A 29 28.37 24.09 -7.08
C ALA A 29 29.63 24.55 -7.84
N THR A 30 30.03 23.83 -8.89
CA THR A 30 31.18 24.22 -9.74
C THR A 30 30.92 25.54 -10.49
N GLY A 31 29.69 25.78 -10.94
CA GLY A 31 29.28 27.04 -11.55
C GLY A 31 29.36 28.21 -10.58
N PHE A 32 28.89 28.01 -9.34
CA PHE A 32 28.98 29.00 -8.27
C PHE A 32 30.43 29.35 -7.93
N GLU A 33 31.31 28.34 -7.83
CA GLU A 33 32.74 28.56 -7.58
C GLU A 33 33.36 29.43 -8.67
N ARG A 34 33.16 29.08 -9.96
CA ARG A 34 33.70 29.86 -11.09
C ARG A 34 33.16 31.29 -11.15
N LEU A 35 31.88 31.49 -10.89
CA LEU A 35 31.26 32.82 -10.91
C LEU A 35 31.68 33.72 -9.73
N THR A 36 32.13 33.13 -8.63
CA THR A 36 32.51 33.86 -7.41
C THR A 36 34.01 33.97 -7.18
N ASP A 37 34.83 33.36 -8.04
CA ASP A 37 36.28 33.30 -7.90
C ASP A 37 36.94 34.69 -7.87
N GLY A 38 36.44 35.63 -8.68
CA GLY A 38 36.91 37.02 -8.71
C GLY A 38 36.35 37.92 -7.60
N LEU A 39 35.48 37.42 -6.72
CA LEU A 39 34.85 38.22 -5.67
C LEU A 39 35.71 38.26 -4.40
N LYS A 40 35.65 39.39 -3.68
CA LYS A 40 36.22 39.48 -2.33
C LYS A 40 35.61 38.40 -1.41
N PRO A 41 36.37 37.83 -0.46
CA PRO A 41 35.91 36.73 0.41
C PRO A 41 34.57 36.99 1.09
N ARG A 42 34.35 38.21 1.57
CA ARG A 42 33.09 38.64 2.22
C ARG A 42 31.89 38.60 1.27
N ARG A 43 32.06 38.98 -0.01
CA ARG A 43 30.98 38.93 -1.02
C ARG A 43 30.70 37.50 -1.45
N ARG A 44 31.74 36.67 -1.59
CA ARG A 44 31.61 35.23 -1.87
C ARG A 44 30.85 34.51 -0.75
N HIS A 45 31.17 34.79 0.52
CA HIS A 45 30.44 34.24 1.66
C HIS A 45 28.97 34.71 1.68
N ALA A 46 28.72 36.00 1.45
CA ALA A 46 27.35 36.51 1.38
C ALA A 46 26.52 35.85 0.26
N ALA A 47 27.12 35.64 -0.92
CA ALA A 47 26.47 34.96 -2.04
C ALA A 47 26.18 33.48 -1.71
N ALA A 48 27.11 32.79 -1.02
CA ALA A 48 26.93 31.40 -0.62
C ALA A 48 25.81 31.25 0.42
N VAL A 49 25.77 32.14 1.41
CA VAL A 49 24.69 32.19 2.41
C VAL A 49 23.35 32.45 1.72
N LEU A 50 23.29 33.42 0.80
CA LEU A 50 22.06 33.73 0.07
C LEU A 50 21.57 32.54 -0.75
N ALA A 51 22.45 31.87 -1.51
CA ALA A 51 22.10 30.68 -2.26
C ALA A 51 21.60 29.54 -1.35
N GLY A 52 22.26 29.32 -0.22
CA GLY A 52 21.83 28.33 0.77
C GLY A 52 20.46 28.65 1.36
N VAL A 53 20.19 29.91 1.70
CA VAL A 53 18.89 30.35 2.20
C VAL A 53 17.80 30.13 1.15
N ILE A 54 18.05 30.45 -0.12
CA ILE A 54 17.09 30.21 -1.21
C ILE A 54 16.80 28.72 -1.35
N ILE A 55 17.82 27.86 -1.35
CA ILE A 55 17.63 26.41 -1.44
C ILE A 55 16.80 25.89 -0.26
N VAL A 56 17.11 26.31 0.96
CA VAL A 56 16.35 25.91 2.16
C VAL A 56 14.91 26.41 2.09
N ALA A 57 14.69 27.66 1.63
CA ALA A 57 13.36 28.24 1.45
C ALA A 57 12.52 27.47 0.41
N GLU A 58 13.12 27.02 -0.68
CA GLU A 58 12.44 26.18 -1.68
C GLU A 58 12.20 24.75 -1.16
N CYS A 59 13.13 24.20 -0.38
CA CYS A 59 12.99 22.87 0.23
C CYS A 59 12.06 22.84 1.45
N LEU A 60 11.69 24.00 2.00
CA LEU A 60 10.69 24.15 3.04
C LEU A 60 9.31 23.81 2.45
N THR A 61 9.04 22.51 2.38
CA THR A 61 7.75 21.99 1.97
C THR A 61 6.72 22.30 3.04
N THR A 62 5.76 23.16 2.73
CA THR A 62 4.54 23.28 3.54
C THR A 62 3.73 21.99 3.35
N PRO A 63 3.15 21.43 4.42
CA PRO A 63 2.29 20.27 4.28
C PRO A 63 1.17 20.63 3.31
N LEU A 64 1.10 19.93 2.18
CA LEU A 64 0.05 20.13 1.19
C LEU A 64 -1.30 20.09 1.92
N PRO A 65 -2.20 21.08 1.75
CA PRO A 65 -3.46 21.16 2.49
C PRO A 65 -4.33 19.90 2.37
N ALA A 66 -4.09 19.07 1.34
CA ALA A 66 -4.77 17.81 1.10
C ALA A 66 -4.17 16.58 1.83
N HIS A 67 -3.01 16.72 2.49
CA HIS A 67 -2.38 15.63 3.25
C HIS A 67 -2.89 15.63 4.70
N ARG A 68 -4.12 15.15 4.90
CA ARG A 68 -4.52 14.66 6.22
C ARG A 68 -3.62 13.48 6.57
N ALA A 69 -3.05 13.48 7.78
CA ALA A 69 -2.35 12.32 8.31
C ALA A 69 -3.23 11.09 8.10
N TYR A 70 -2.70 10.06 7.43
CA TYR A 70 -3.46 8.85 7.14
C TYR A 70 -3.72 8.12 8.46
N ALA A 71 -4.90 8.37 9.04
CA ALA A 71 -5.35 7.70 10.24
C ALA A 71 -5.90 6.32 9.86
N VAL A 72 -5.21 5.27 10.28
CA VAL A 72 -5.70 3.90 10.15
C VAL A 72 -6.75 3.67 11.23
N THR A 73 -8.00 3.98 10.93
CA THR A 73 -9.11 3.65 11.82
C THR A 73 -9.32 2.15 11.81
N ILE A 74 -9.00 1.47 12.92
CA ILE A 74 -9.20 0.02 13.06
C ILE A 74 -10.71 -0.27 13.08
N PRO A 75 -11.27 -1.00 12.09
CA PRO A 75 -12.67 -1.41 12.06
C PRO A 75 -13.06 -2.31 13.24
N ALA A 76 -14.35 -2.35 13.55
CA ALA A 76 -14.87 -3.18 14.64
C ALA A 76 -14.59 -4.68 14.43
N ALA A 77 -14.72 -5.17 13.19
CA ALA A 77 -14.36 -6.55 12.83
C ALA A 77 -12.89 -6.89 13.15
N ASP A 78 -11.96 -5.95 12.97
CA ASP A 78 -10.54 -6.17 13.27
C ASP A 78 -10.26 -6.17 14.78
N ARG A 79 -11.03 -5.38 15.56
CA ARG A 79 -10.99 -5.46 17.03
C ARG A 79 -11.54 -6.79 17.53
N TRP A 80 -12.62 -7.29 16.94
CA TRP A 80 -13.16 -8.61 17.28
C TRP A 80 -12.17 -9.73 16.96
N LEU A 81 -11.55 -9.69 15.77
CA LEU A 81 -10.51 -10.66 15.38
C LEU A 81 -9.34 -10.70 16.37
N ARG A 82 -8.96 -9.56 16.96
CA ARG A 82 -7.90 -9.51 17.97
C ARG A 82 -8.23 -10.34 19.21
N SER A 83 -9.50 -10.37 19.63
CA SER A 83 -9.98 -11.15 20.78
C SER A 83 -10.32 -12.60 20.45
N SER A 84 -10.36 -12.98 19.17
CA SER A 84 -10.71 -14.34 18.77
C SER A 84 -9.59 -15.36 19.06
N PRO A 85 -9.94 -16.64 19.26
CA PRO A 85 -8.96 -17.71 19.42
C PRO A 85 -8.03 -17.81 18.20
N ARG A 86 -6.73 -18.02 18.47
CA ARG A 86 -5.64 -18.20 17.51
C ARG A 86 -5.24 -19.70 17.43
N PRO A 87 -4.65 -20.18 16.33
CA PRO A 87 -4.27 -19.48 15.10
C PRO A 87 -5.41 -19.40 14.06
N PHE A 88 -5.38 -18.39 13.19
CA PHE A 88 -6.28 -18.29 12.03
C PHE A 88 -5.62 -17.53 10.88
N VAL A 89 -6.19 -17.65 9.68
CA VAL A 89 -5.74 -16.94 8.48
C VAL A 89 -6.91 -16.14 7.90
N VAL A 90 -6.70 -14.85 7.65
CA VAL A 90 -7.77 -13.91 7.27
C VAL A 90 -7.69 -13.54 5.79
N ALA A 91 -8.83 -13.56 5.12
CA ALA A 91 -9.02 -12.89 3.83
C ALA A 91 -10.13 -11.84 3.94
N LYS A 92 -9.81 -10.59 3.56
CA LYS A 92 -10.78 -9.48 3.51
C LYS A 92 -11.33 -9.26 2.10
N LEU A 93 -12.60 -8.89 1.99
CA LEU A 93 -13.29 -8.66 0.73
C LEU A 93 -14.07 -7.34 0.77
N PRO A 94 -14.24 -6.63 -0.36
CA PRO A 94 -13.80 -7.01 -1.71
C PRO A 94 -12.29 -6.93 -1.88
N ALA A 95 -11.75 -7.76 -2.76
CA ALA A 95 -10.33 -7.79 -3.04
C ALA A 95 -10.09 -7.73 -4.55
N ASP A 96 -9.85 -6.53 -5.06
CA ASP A 96 -9.58 -6.32 -6.48
C ASP A 96 -8.07 -6.33 -6.74
N ARG A 97 -7.62 -7.11 -7.74
CA ARG A 97 -6.22 -7.22 -8.15
C ARG A 97 -5.58 -5.88 -8.52
N PHE A 98 -6.35 -4.86 -8.90
CA PHE A 98 -5.81 -3.56 -9.30
C PHE A 98 -5.77 -2.52 -8.17
N ASN A 99 -6.44 -2.77 -7.05
CA ASN A 99 -6.53 -1.80 -5.95
C ASN A 99 -5.40 -1.98 -4.92
N GLU A 100 -4.17 -1.59 -5.30
CA GLU A 100 -2.98 -1.70 -4.43
C GLU A 100 -3.13 -0.95 -3.09
N ARG A 101 -3.91 0.14 -3.06
CA ARG A 101 -4.20 0.91 -1.84
C ARG A 101 -5.03 0.09 -0.86
N GLN A 102 -6.04 -0.61 -1.35
CA GLN A 102 -6.89 -1.46 -0.51
C GLN A 102 -6.11 -2.66 0.06
N HIS A 103 -5.27 -3.31 -0.75
CA HIS A 103 -4.38 -4.38 -0.27
C HIS A 103 -3.47 -3.90 0.86
N SER A 104 -2.86 -2.73 0.68
CA SER A 104 -2.01 -2.10 1.70
C SER A 104 -2.81 -1.75 2.96
N THR A 105 -4.05 -1.29 2.80
CA THR A 105 -4.95 -0.99 3.94
C THR A 105 -5.29 -2.27 4.71
N TYR A 106 -5.65 -3.35 4.02
CA TYR A 106 -5.93 -4.63 4.65
C TYR A 106 -4.70 -5.26 5.31
N MET A 107 -3.52 -5.07 4.73
CA MET A 107 -2.24 -5.44 5.33
C MET A 107 -1.97 -4.62 6.60
N LEU A 108 -2.21 -3.31 6.61
CA LEU A 108 -2.07 -2.48 7.82
C LEU A 108 -3.07 -2.90 8.90
N HIS A 109 -4.30 -3.22 8.53
CA HIS A 109 -5.30 -3.70 9.49
C HIS A 109 -4.92 -5.06 10.10
N SER A 110 -4.13 -5.89 9.43
CA SER A 110 -3.68 -7.16 10.02
C SER A 110 -2.76 -6.97 11.22
N MET A 111 -2.10 -5.81 11.32
CA MET A 111 -1.34 -5.41 12.52
C MET A 111 -2.23 -5.22 13.76
N ALA A 112 -3.55 -5.14 13.61
CA ALA A 112 -4.46 -5.09 14.75
C ALA A 112 -4.59 -6.44 15.47
N TYR A 113 -4.46 -7.56 14.76
CA TYR A 113 -4.67 -8.92 15.30
C TYR A 113 -3.46 -9.86 15.12
N TRP A 114 -2.44 -9.45 14.35
CA TRP A 114 -1.16 -10.15 14.14
C TRP A 114 -1.33 -11.61 13.70
N GLN A 115 -2.18 -11.87 12.71
CA GLN A 115 -2.35 -13.19 12.10
C GLN A 115 -2.08 -13.12 10.58
N LYS A 116 -1.86 -14.28 9.96
CA LYS A 116 -1.60 -14.38 8.52
C LYS A 116 -2.77 -13.81 7.72
N THR A 117 -2.46 -13.10 6.66
CA THR A 117 -3.43 -12.54 5.71
C THR A 117 -2.99 -12.84 4.28
N VAL A 118 -3.96 -12.99 3.37
CA VAL A 118 -3.69 -13.14 1.93
C VAL A 118 -3.33 -11.82 1.26
N HIS A 119 -3.60 -10.70 1.94
CA HIS A 119 -3.40 -9.35 1.44
C HIS A 119 -1.96 -8.89 1.65
N GLY A 120 -1.35 -8.33 0.60
CA GLY A 120 0.01 -7.82 0.68
C GLY A 120 0.35 -6.93 -0.52
N HIS A 121 1.42 -6.17 -0.39
CA HIS A 121 1.93 -5.32 -1.45
C HIS A 121 3.28 -5.86 -1.94
N SER A 122 3.37 -6.20 -3.23
CA SER A 122 4.58 -6.77 -3.84
C SER A 122 4.88 -6.15 -5.21
N GLY A 123 6.17 -5.95 -5.49
CA GLY A 123 6.69 -5.55 -6.79
C GLY A 123 6.50 -6.62 -7.87
N ILE A 124 6.31 -7.89 -7.47
CA ILE A 124 6.11 -9.04 -8.37
C ILE A 124 4.75 -9.67 -8.07
N ARG A 125 3.97 -9.96 -9.12
CA ARG A 125 2.69 -10.66 -9.04
C ARG A 125 2.84 -12.03 -9.67
N THR A 126 2.76 -13.08 -8.86
CA THR A 126 2.84 -14.47 -9.33
C THR A 126 1.53 -14.89 -10.01
N ALA A 127 1.57 -15.95 -10.83
CA ALA A 127 0.36 -16.51 -11.44
C ALA A 127 -0.66 -16.94 -10.36
N ALA A 128 -0.20 -17.53 -9.25
CA ALA A 128 -1.04 -17.90 -8.12
C ALA A 128 -1.78 -16.69 -7.53
N HIS A 129 -1.10 -15.55 -7.35
CA HIS A 129 -1.73 -14.32 -6.90
C HIS A 129 -2.80 -13.86 -7.91
N VAL A 130 -2.48 -13.80 -9.20
CA VAL A 130 -3.44 -13.35 -10.23
C VAL A 130 -4.70 -14.24 -10.25
N ASN A 131 -4.52 -15.56 -10.17
CA ASN A 131 -5.62 -16.52 -10.20
C ASN A 131 -6.50 -16.42 -8.94
N LEU A 132 -5.89 -16.27 -7.75
CA LEU A 132 -6.62 -16.09 -6.50
C LEU A 132 -7.53 -14.85 -6.56
N TYR A 133 -6.98 -13.68 -6.92
CA TYR A 133 -7.79 -12.46 -6.97
C TYR A 133 -8.83 -12.47 -8.10
N ALA A 134 -8.59 -13.19 -9.21
CA ALA A 134 -9.61 -13.40 -10.24
C ALA A 134 -10.80 -14.24 -9.73
N ALA A 135 -10.53 -15.27 -8.92
CA ALA A 135 -11.58 -16.05 -8.27
C ALA A 135 -12.35 -15.18 -7.25
N LEU A 136 -11.64 -14.38 -6.44
CA LEU A 136 -12.24 -13.52 -5.42
C LEU A 136 -13.15 -12.41 -5.98
N GLN A 137 -12.94 -11.95 -7.22
CA GLN A 137 -13.84 -11.01 -7.89
C GLN A 137 -15.28 -11.53 -8.02
N HIS A 138 -15.44 -12.84 -8.06
CA HIS A 138 -16.74 -13.51 -8.19
C HIS A 138 -17.27 -14.02 -6.85
N PHE A 139 -16.67 -13.63 -5.72
CA PHE A 139 -17.15 -14.04 -4.40
C PHE A 139 -18.61 -13.58 -4.19
N PRO A 140 -19.51 -14.43 -3.66
CA PRO A 140 -19.28 -15.75 -3.06
C PRO A 140 -19.54 -16.94 -4.00
N SER A 141 -18.60 -17.24 -4.91
CA SER A 141 -18.64 -18.44 -5.76
C SER A 141 -17.89 -19.62 -5.12
N GLU A 142 -18.28 -20.85 -5.48
CA GLU A 142 -17.60 -22.08 -5.05
C GLU A 142 -16.10 -22.05 -5.33
N ALA A 143 -15.72 -21.58 -6.53
CA ALA A 143 -14.33 -21.41 -6.94
C ALA A 143 -13.54 -20.43 -6.04
N ALA A 144 -14.16 -19.33 -5.60
CA ALA A 144 -13.52 -18.37 -4.71
C ALA A 144 -13.23 -18.98 -3.34
N LEU A 145 -14.12 -19.84 -2.83
CA LEU A 145 -13.93 -20.47 -1.52
C LEU A 145 -12.92 -21.57 -1.60
N GLN A 146 -12.97 -22.41 -2.63
CA GLN A 146 -11.97 -23.44 -2.85
C GLN A 146 -10.57 -22.84 -3.00
N ALA A 147 -10.46 -21.70 -3.68
CA ALA A 147 -9.20 -20.96 -3.78
C ALA A 147 -8.72 -20.44 -2.41
N LEU A 148 -9.63 -20.01 -1.52
CA LEU A 148 -9.29 -19.56 -0.16
C LEU A 148 -8.95 -20.72 0.78
N THR A 149 -9.72 -21.81 0.76
CA THR A 149 -9.49 -22.96 1.63
C THR A 149 -8.24 -23.74 1.24
N SER A 150 -7.95 -23.87 -0.06
CA SER A 150 -6.72 -24.52 -0.55
C SER A 150 -5.42 -23.84 -0.12
N ILE A 151 -5.46 -22.53 0.17
CA ILE A 151 -4.33 -21.77 0.71
C ILE A 151 -4.40 -21.61 2.25
N GLY A 152 -5.34 -22.31 2.90
CA GLY A 152 -5.46 -22.36 4.35
C GLY A 152 -6.14 -21.16 5.00
N VAL A 153 -6.94 -20.37 4.26
CA VAL A 153 -7.76 -19.31 4.85
C VAL A 153 -8.87 -19.93 5.70
N THR A 154 -8.96 -19.49 6.95
CA THR A 154 -9.96 -19.98 7.91
C THR A 154 -11.05 -18.95 8.19
N ARG A 155 -10.81 -17.66 7.92
CA ARG A 155 -11.78 -16.58 8.16
C ARG A 155 -11.85 -15.60 7.00
N VAL A 156 -13.06 -15.21 6.64
CA VAL A 156 -13.33 -14.20 5.60
C VAL A 156 -14.04 -13.01 6.21
N VAL A 157 -13.47 -11.81 6.06
CA VAL A 157 -14.09 -10.55 6.46
C VAL A 157 -14.70 -9.89 5.23
N LEU A 158 -16.02 -9.77 5.18
CA LEU A 158 -16.75 -9.09 4.13
C LEU A 158 -17.11 -7.68 4.59
N HIS A 159 -16.59 -6.66 3.90
CA HIS A 159 -16.94 -5.27 4.12
C HIS A 159 -18.28 -4.95 3.42
N ALA A 160 -19.34 -4.83 4.22
CA ALA A 160 -20.73 -4.73 3.76
C ALA A 160 -21.06 -3.38 3.11
N ASP A 161 -20.33 -2.34 3.49
CA ASP A 161 -20.32 -1.01 2.86
C ASP A 161 -19.86 -1.06 1.40
N MET A 162 -18.97 -1.99 1.05
CA MET A 162 -18.39 -2.09 -0.29
C MET A 162 -19.06 -3.13 -1.19
N TYR A 163 -19.68 -4.17 -0.62
CA TYR A 163 -20.32 -5.26 -1.38
C TYR A 163 -21.84 -5.04 -1.61
N GLY A 164 -22.39 -3.95 -1.06
CA GLY A 164 -23.83 -3.84 -0.80
C GLY A 164 -24.25 -4.83 0.29
N ARG A 165 -25.34 -4.54 1.01
CA ARG A 165 -25.93 -5.51 1.96
C ARG A 165 -26.48 -6.72 1.20
N ARG A 166 -25.63 -7.64 0.77
CA ARG A 166 -26.05 -8.97 0.35
C ARG A 166 -26.44 -9.73 1.60
N ASN A 167 -27.72 -10.07 1.71
CA ASN A 167 -28.21 -10.95 2.77
C ASN A 167 -27.44 -12.27 2.72
N GLY A 168 -27.20 -12.83 3.91
CA GLY A 168 -26.24 -13.89 4.22
C GLY A 168 -25.99 -14.91 3.11
N ILE A 169 -24.73 -15.29 2.98
CA ILE A 169 -24.33 -16.44 2.16
C ILE A 169 -24.85 -17.68 2.90
N SER A 170 -25.92 -18.30 2.39
CA SER A 170 -26.74 -19.28 3.13
C SER A 170 -25.97 -20.49 3.68
N TRP A 171 -24.80 -20.78 3.13
CA TRP A 171 -23.95 -21.91 3.50
C TRP A 171 -22.63 -21.48 4.21
N LEU A 172 -22.45 -20.20 4.55
CA LEU A 172 -21.39 -19.73 5.44
C LEU A 172 -21.95 -19.35 6.81
N LYS A 173 -21.27 -19.79 7.87
CA LYS A 173 -21.64 -19.45 9.25
C LYS A 173 -21.05 -18.08 9.61
N PRO A 174 -21.87 -17.02 9.82
CA PRO A 174 -21.36 -15.76 10.33
C PRO A 174 -21.01 -15.93 11.81
N VAL A 175 -19.78 -15.55 12.17
CA VAL A 175 -19.29 -15.57 13.56
C VAL A 175 -19.29 -14.16 14.17
N TYR A 176 -19.29 -13.14 13.33
CA TYR A 176 -19.41 -11.74 13.73
C TYR A 176 -20.12 -10.93 12.66
N GLU A 177 -20.98 -10.00 13.08
CA GLU A 177 -21.66 -9.05 12.21
C GLU A 177 -21.72 -7.67 12.88
N ASP A 178 -21.38 -6.64 12.12
CA ASP A 178 -21.53 -5.23 12.46
C ASP A 178 -22.14 -4.48 11.26
N ALA A 179 -22.54 -3.24 11.46
CA ALA A 179 -23.05 -2.34 10.44
C ALA A 179 -22.10 -2.18 9.23
N THR A 180 -20.79 -2.35 9.44
CA THR A 180 -19.76 -2.15 8.42
C THR A 180 -19.18 -3.43 7.82
N ALA A 181 -19.20 -4.55 8.55
CA ALA A 181 -18.54 -5.77 8.10
C ALA A 181 -19.12 -7.03 8.76
N ARG A 182 -18.96 -8.17 8.08
CA ARG A 182 -19.30 -9.52 8.56
C ARG A 182 -18.08 -10.42 8.51
N VAL A 183 -17.89 -11.26 9.51
CA VAL A 183 -16.83 -12.29 9.53
C VAL A 183 -17.46 -13.67 9.43
N TYR A 184 -17.03 -14.42 8.42
CA TYR A 184 -17.43 -15.79 8.18
C TYR A 184 -16.26 -16.72 8.50
N GLU A 185 -16.57 -17.87 9.11
CA GLU A 185 -15.60 -18.95 9.28
C GLU A 185 -15.71 -19.93 8.12
N LEU A 186 -14.56 -20.25 7.52
CA LEU A 186 -14.47 -21.28 6.50
C LEU A 186 -14.15 -22.60 7.21
N GLU A 187 -15.04 -23.57 7.08
CA GLU A 187 -14.69 -24.95 7.43
C GLU A 187 -13.64 -25.42 6.42
N ALA A 188 -12.46 -25.81 6.92
CA ALA A 188 -11.46 -26.43 6.07
C ALA A 188 -12.08 -27.69 5.42
N PRO A 189 -11.91 -27.93 4.11
CA PRO A 189 -12.25 -29.23 3.55
C PRO A 189 -11.48 -30.29 4.35
N ARG A 190 -12.22 -31.24 4.93
CA ARG A 190 -11.64 -32.42 5.60
C ARG A 190 -10.80 -33.23 4.62
#